data_AF-G8B6Q5-F1
#
_entry.id   AF-G8B6Q5-F1
#
_cell.length_a   1.000
_cell.length_b   1.000
_cell.length_c   1.000
_cell.angle_alpha   90.00
_cell.angle_beta   90.00
_cell.angle_gamma   90.00
#
_symmetry.space_group_name_H-M   'P 1'
#
loop_
_entity.id
_entity.type
_entity.pdbx_description
1 polymer ?
#
loop_
_entity_poly.entity_id
_entity_poly.type
_entity_poly.pdbx_seq_one_letter_code
_entity_poly.pdbx_strand_id
1 'polypeptide(L)'
;MTDTNIEEWFKNYDLKYVEDVNVYPNITTFNRKLYTFGPSEGEVYIKFKSYDTNIKSYDELCYLDTNSCVWRVAEDRYICTVHSSDETKVAIIGELGQRYIQKNKFDSYNLKIKSPGEWKVVSITEVYDYKTVTAKELCERAQSRITLGFKDYFNEIRTGTVTNHSSYQNVKRTSPDDKK
;
A
#
# COMPACT_ATOMS: atom_id res chain seq x y z
N MET A 1 18.67 -23.89 0.42
CA MET A 1 17.75 -23.56 -0.69
C MET A 1 16.83 -22.48 -0.19
N THR A 2 16.80 -21.27 -0.70
CA THR A 2 17.48 -20.66 -1.85
C THR A 2 17.69 -19.21 -1.45
N ASP A 3 18.91 -18.68 -1.62
CA ASP A 3 19.10 -17.24 -1.74
C ASP A 3 18.20 -16.80 -2.89
N THR A 4 17.02 -16.34 -2.52
CA THR A 4 16.08 -15.74 -3.46
C THR A 4 16.82 -14.49 -3.87
N ASN A 5 17.27 -14.42 -5.12
CA ASN A 5 18.07 -13.30 -5.61
C ASN A 5 17.21 -12.04 -5.56
N ILE A 6 17.21 -11.39 -4.39
CA ILE A 6 16.28 -10.33 -4.06
C ILE A 6 16.42 -9.16 -5.03
N GLU A 7 17.61 -8.97 -5.57
CA GLU A 7 17.90 -7.98 -6.60
C GLU A 7 17.09 -8.19 -7.89
N GLU A 8 16.65 -9.42 -8.19
CA GLU A 8 15.80 -9.68 -9.36
C GLU A 8 14.41 -9.06 -9.22
N TRP A 9 13.88 -8.93 -7.99
CA TRP A 9 12.65 -8.17 -7.76
C TRP A 9 12.83 -6.71 -8.17
N PHE A 10 13.99 -6.13 -7.89
CA PHE A 10 14.25 -4.71 -8.06
C PHE A 10 14.90 -4.34 -9.40
N LYS A 11 15.20 -5.31 -10.26
CA LYS A 11 15.90 -5.09 -11.54
C LYS A 11 15.24 -4.05 -12.46
N ASN A 12 13.90 -3.99 -12.45
CA ASN A 12 13.10 -3.07 -13.27
C ASN A 12 12.41 -1.97 -12.46
N TYR A 13 12.83 -1.79 -11.20
CA TYR A 13 12.28 -0.84 -10.25
C TYR A 13 13.23 0.36 -10.15
N ASP A 14 12.85 1.48 -10.77
CA ASP A 14 13.63 2.72 -10.64
C ASP A 14 13.20 3.43 -9.37
N LEU A 15 14.06 3.44 -8.35
CA LEU A 15 13.64 3.76 -6.99
C LEU A 15 13.84 5.24 -6.64
N LYS A 16 12.84 5.81 -5.99
CA LYS A 16 12.93 7.05 -5.25
C LYS A 16 12.74 6.78 -3.77
N TYR A 17 13.74 7.14 -2.96
CA TYR A 17 13.63 7.05 -1.52
C TYR A 17 12.61 8.05 -0.97
N VAL A 18 11.89 7.62 0.06
CA VAL A 18 11.00 8.46 0.85
C VAL A 18 11.75 8.86 2.11
N GLU A 19 11.83 10.17 2.36
CA GLU A 19 12.45 10.67 3.58
C GLU A 19 11.63 10.26 4.82
N ASP A 20 12.32 9.85 5.87
CA ASP A 20 11.71 9.46 7.14
C ASP A 20 11.43 10.69 8.02
N VAL A 21 10.53 11.55 7.53
CA VAL A 21 10.12 12.78 8.20
C VAL A 21 8.70 12.65 8.77
N ASN A 22 8.45 13.29 9.91
CA ASN A 22 7.09 13.42 10.42
C ASN A 22 6.29 14.36 9.50
N VAL A 23 5.25 13.84 8.86
CA VAL A 23 4.40 14.59 7.94
C VAL A 23 3.17 15.20 8.63
N TYR A 24 2.98 14.98 9.92
CA TYR A 24 1.90 15.62 10.67
C TYR A 24 2.12 17.14 10.81
N PRO A 25 1.08 17.99 10.71
CA PRO A 25 -0.33 17.69 10.42
C PRO A 25 -0.67 17.72 8.91
N ASN A 26 0.32 17.73 8.02
CA ASN A 26 0.17 17.92 6.56
C ASN A 26 -0.34 16.65 5.84
N ILE A 27 -1.41 16.04 6.36
CA ILE A 27 -2.00 14.80 5.86
C ILE A 27 -3.49 14.98 5.56
N THR A 28 -4.04 14.11 4.72
CA THR A 28 -5.44 14.19 4.27
C THR A 28 -6.16 12.84 4.40
N THR A 29 -7.50 12.86 4.48
CA THR A 29 -8.29 11.64 4.42
C THR A 29 -8.22 10.96 3.05
N PHE A 30 -8.04 11.73 1.97
CA PHE A 30 -7.94 11.24 0.59
C PHE A 30 -6.80 10.25 0.38
N ASN A 31 -5.63 10.55 0.93
CA ASN A 31 -4.42 9.73 0.82
C ASN A 31 -4.13 8.91 2.09
N ARG A 32 -5.16 8.65 2.92
CA ARG A 32 -5.02 7.99 4.21
C ARG A 32 -4.22 6.68 4.15
N LYS A 33 -4.33 5.93 3.05
CA LYS A 33 -3.66 4.63 2.85
C LYS A 33 -2.12 4.75 2.82
N LEU A 34 -1.60 5.93 2.49
CA LEU A 34 -0.16 6.20 2.51
C LEU A 34 0.38 6.45 3.92
N TYR A 35 -0.48 6.84 4.87
CA TYR A 35 -0.02 7.29 6.19
C TYR A 35 0.03 6.15 7.22
N THR A 36 1.13 6.17 7.96
CA THR A 36 1.42 5.28 9.08
C THR A 36 1.55 6.14 10.34
N PHE A 37 0.58 6.07 11.25
CA PHE A 37 0.67 6.77 12.53
C PHE A 37 1.71 6.08 13.44
N GLY A 38 2.60 6.82 14.08
CA GLY A 38 3.62 6.28 14.97
C GLY A 38 3.05 5.77 16.30
N PRO A 39 3.93 5.25 17.18
CA PRO A 39 3.56 4.89 18.55
C PRO A 39 3.25 6.11 19.43
N SER A 40 3.79 7.28 19.09
CA SER A 40 3.60 8.53 19.82
C SER A 40 2.51 9.40 19.16
N GLU A 41 1.84 10.22 19.98
CA GLU A 41 0.88 11.21 19.49
C GLU A 41 1.55 12.22 18.54
N GLY A 42 0.89 12.51 17.42
CA GLY A 42 1.38 13.49 16.44
C GLY A 42 2.50 12.97 15.55
N GLU A 43 2.87 11.69 15.63
CA GLU A 43 3.81 11.06 14.70
C GLU A 43 3.07 10.44 13.51
N VAL A 44 3.37 10.89 12.30
CA VAL A 44 2.83 10.30 11.08
C VAL A 44 3.91 10.24 10.00
N TYR A 45 4.02 9.09 9.34
CA TYR A 45 5.02 8.82 8.31
C TYR A 45 4.39 8.23 7.06
N ILE A 46 5.07 8.31 5.92
CA ILE A 46 4.67 7.58 4.71
C ILE A 46 5.03 6.10 4.89
N LYS A 47 4.12 5.20 4.49
CA LYS A 47 4.29 3.73 4.65
C LYS A 47 5.45 3.14 3.86
N PHE A 48 5.93 3.84 2.84
CA PHE A 48 6.96 3.38 1.92
C PHE A 48 8.34 3.90 2.35
N LYS A 49 9.35 3.03 2.23
CA LYS A 49 10.78 3.41 2.26
C LYS A 49 11.22 3.97 0.91
N SER A 50 10.67 3.43 -0.17
CA SER A 50 10.88 3.89 -1.53
C SER A 50 9.67 3.57 -2.40
N TYR A 51 9.49 4.32 -3.50
CA TYR A 51 8.50 4.03 -4.54
C TYR A 51 9.08 4.28 -5.93
N ASP A 52 8.44 3.74 -6.98
CA ASP A 52 8.97 3.80 -8.35
C ASP A 52 8.93 5.24 -8.91
N THR A 53 10.00 5.73 -9.52
CA THR A 53 10.13 7.10 -10.05
C THR A 53 9.16 7.40 -11.18
N ASN A 54 8.61 6.38 -11.84
CA ASN A 54 7.59 6.54 -12.86
C ASN A 54 6.23 6.94 -12.28
N ILE A 55 6.03 6.77 -10.97
CA ILE A 55 4.87 7.27 -10.22
C ILE A 55 5.14 8.73 -9.85
N LYS A 56 4.37 9.67 -10.43
CA LYS A 56 4.71 11.10 -10.42
C LYS A 56 4.09 11.87 -9.24
N SER A 57 3.13 11.30 -8.53
CA SER A 57 2.47 11.95 -7.39
C SER A 57 2.05 10.99 -6.28
N TYR A 58 1.77 11.52 -5.08
CA TYR A 58 1.21 10.73 -3.99
C TYR A 58 -0.25 10.33 -4.23
N ASP A 59 -1.02 11.10 -5.00
CA ASP A 59 -2.38 10.69 -5.37
C ASP A 59 -2.35 9.45 -6.27
N GLU A 60 -1.44 9.44 -7.24
CA GLU A 60 -1.17 8.30 -8.12
C GLU A 60 -0.65 7.08 -7.33
N LEU A 61 0.28 7.31 -6.39
CA LEU A 61 0.78 6.26 -5.51
C LEU A 61 -0.35 5.66 -4.66
N CYS A 62 -1.23 6.49 -4.09
CA CYS A 62 -2.37 6.03 -3.30
C CYS A 62 -3.41 5.29 -4.16
N TYR A 63 -3.59 5.71 -5.41
CA TYR A 63 -4.43 5.01 -6.38
C TYR A 63 -3.90 3.62 -6.67
N LEU A 64 -2.62 3.51 -7.05
CA LEU A 64 -1.97 2.23 -7.33
C LEU A 64 -1.98 1.30 -6.11
N ASP A 65 -1.70 1.84 -4.93
CA ASP A 65 -1.74 1.08 -3.68
C ASP A 65 -3.14 0.50 -3.41
N THR A 66 -4.22 1.10 -3.93
CA THR A 66 -5.60 0.58 -3.78
C THR A 66 -5.79 -0.77 -4.44
N ASN A 67 -5.09 -1.02 -5.55
CA ASN A 67 -5.16 -2.26 -6.31
C ASN A 67 -3.96 -3.17 -6.06
N SER A 68 -3.16 -2.86 -5.03
CA SER A 68 -1.89 -3.55 -4.79
C SER A 68 -2.03 -4.77 -3.89
N CYS A 69 -1.05 -5.67 -4.03
CA CYS A 69 -0.78 -6.76 -3.11
C CYS A 69 0.52 -6.46 -2.34
N VAL A 70 0.59 -6.88 -1.07
CA VAL A 70 1.84 -6.81 -0.30
C VAL A 70 2.49 -8.19 -0.28
N TRP A 71 3.73 -8.29 -0.76
CA TRP A 71 4.50 -9.52 -0.79
C TRP A 71 5.73 -9.44 0.10
N ARG A 72 5.99 -10.53 0.83
CA ARG A 72 7.26 -10.75 1.53
C ARG A 72 8.28 -11.29 0.54
N VAL A 73 9.42 -10.63 0.40
CA VAL A 73 10.48 -10.98 -0.58
C VAL A 73 11.82 -11.30 0.06
N ALA A 74 12.00 -10.97 1.35
CA ALA A 74 13.03 -11.52 2.23
C ALA A 74 12.51 -11.55 3.67
N GLU A 75 13.37 -11.93 4.62
CA GLU A 75 13.02 -12.06 6.04
C GLU A 75 12.32 -10.80 6.58
N ASP A 76 12.85 -9.62 6.30
CA ASP A 76 12.40 -8.32 6.81
C ASP A 76 12.00 -7.32 5.71
N ARG A 77 11.84 -7.80 4.46
CA ARG A 77 11.57 -6.95 3.28
C ARG A 77 10.23 -7.29 2.65
N TYR A 78 9.44 -6.24 2.48
CA TYR A 78 8.11 -6.31 1.90
C TYR A 78 7.94 -5.27 0.80
N ILE A 79 7.28 -5.65 -0.29
CA ILE A 79 7.00 -4.80 -1.44
C ILE A 79 5.50 -4.72 -1.70
N CYS A 80 5.02 -3.58 -2.16
CA CYS A 80 3.71 -3.46 -2.80
C CYS A 80 3.85 -3.71 -4.30
N THR A 81 3.01 -4.58 -4.85
CA THR A 81 3.00 -4.93 -6.27
C THR A 81 1.65 -4.66 -6.92
N VAL A 82 1.66 -4.40 -8.22
CA VAL A 82 0.48 -4.45 -9.10
C VAL A 82 0.74 -5.40 -10.25
N HIS A 83 -0.36 -5.91 -10.80
CA HIS A 83 -0.34 -6.93 -11.84
C HIS A 83 -0.95 -6.36 -13.14
N SER A 84 -0.49 -6.88 -14.28
CA SER A 84 -1.20 -6.67 -15.54
C SER A 84 -2.61 -7.27 -15.47
N SER A 85 -3.52 -6.80 -16.32
CA SER A 85 -4.91 -7.29 -16.34
C SER A 85 -5.04 -8.79 -16.64
N ASP A 86 -4.05 -9.37 -17.32
CA ASP A 86 -3.96 -10.81 -17.59
C ASP A 86 -3.19 -11.60 -16.51
N GLU A 87 -2.76 -10.91 -15.44
CA GLU A 87 -1.99 -11.43 -14.31
C GLU A 87 -0.63 -12.07 -14.67
N THR A 88 -0.16 -11.92 -15.91
CA THR A 88 1.10 -12.52 -16.38
C THR A 88 2.34 -11.72 -15.98
N LYS A 89 2.19 -10.41 -15.72
CA LYS A 89 3.26 -9.50 -15.35
C LYS A 89 3.02 -8.92 -13.97
N VAL A 90 4.11 -8.64 -13.26
CA VAL A 90 4.09 -7.95 -11.97
C VAL A 90 5.06 -6.79 -11.99
N ALA A 91 4.66 -5.66 -11.42
CA ALA A 91 5.54 -4.51 -11.19
C ALA A 91 5.51 -4.08 -9.73
N ILE A 92 6.62 -3.51 -9.27
CA ILE A 92 6.76 -2.99 -7.91
C ILE A 92 6.30 -1.52 -7.89
N ILE A 93 5.40 -1.21 -6.96
CA ILE A 93 5.01 0.18 -6.66
C ILE A 93 6.02 0.79 -5.70
N GLY A 94 6.41 0.04 -4.67
CA GLY A 94 7.36 0.50 -3.67
C GLY A 94 7.70 -0.54 -2.62
N GLU A 95 8.81 -0.30 -1.93
CA GLU A 95 9.24 -1.07 -0.76
C GLU A 95 8.66 -0.46 0.51
N LEU A 96 8.11 -1.29 1.40
CA LEU A 96 7.55 -0.85 2.67
C LEU A 96 8.64 -0.41 3.65
N GLY A 97 8.33 0.63 4.43
CA GLY A 97 9.19 1.10 5.51
C GLY A 97 9.06 0.25 6.77
N GLN A 98 10.15 0.14 7.53
CA GLN A 98 10.22 -0.67 8.74
C GLN A 98 9.18 -0.26 9.80
N ARG A 99 8.90 1.04 9.95
CA ARG A 99 7.84 1.52 10.86
C ARG A 99 6.46 0.97 10.50
N TYR A 100 6.14 0.89 9.21
CA TYR A 100 4.88 0.31 8.75
C TYR A 100 4.83 -1.20 8.99
N ILE A 101 5.92 -1.91 8.69
CA ILE A 101 6.06 -3.35 8.92
C ILE A 101 5.84 -3.69 10.40
N GLN A 102 6.57 -3.01 11.29
CA GLN A 102 6.52 -3.22 12.74
C GLN A 102 5.16 -2.85 13.32
N LYS A 103 4.62 -1.68 12.97
CA LYS A 103 3.31 -1.23 13.45
C LYS A 103 2.22 -2.24 13.15
N ASN A 104 2.20 -2.74 11.92
CA ASN A 104 1.17 -3.66 11.46
C ASN A 104 1.55 -5.13 11.73
N LYS A 105 2.64 -5.38 12.46
CA LYS A 105 3.10 -6.71 12.90
C LYS A 105 3.21 -7.71 11.74
N PHE A 106 3.76 -7.27 10.60
CA PHE A 106 3.85 -8.09 9.39
C PHE A 106 4.54 -9.45 9.63
N ASP A 107 5.57 -9.47 10.47
CA ASP A 107 6.33 -10.68 10.80
C ASP A 107 5.50 -11.71 11.60
N SER A 108 4.44 -11.28 12.27
CA SER A 108 3.55 -12.17 13.04
C SER A 108 2.65 -13.04 12.16
N TYR A 109 2.49 -12.70 10.88
CA TYR A 109 1.59 -13.40 9.95
C TYR A 109 2.23 -14.61 9.27
N ASN A 110 3.49 -14.97 9.59
CA ASN A 110 4.23 -16.11 9.01
C ASN A 110 4.09 -16.22 7.47
N LEU A 111 4.25 -15.09 6.77
CA LEU A 111 4.07 -15.02 5.33
C LEU A 111 5.21 -15.74 4.59
N LYS A 112 4.87 -16.53 3.58
CA LYS A 112 5.85 -17.20 2.68
C LYS A 112 6.62 -16.15 1.88
N ILE A 113 7.94 -16.33 1.79
CA ILE A 113 8.81 -15.52 0.92
C ILE A 113 8.55 -15.89 -0.54
N LYS A 114 8.27 -14.88 -1.37
CA LYS A 114 8.00 -15.01 -2.80
C LYS A 114 9.30 -14.98 -3.61
N SER A 115 9.39 -15.86 -4.61
CA SER A 115 10.54 -15.92 -5.53
C SER A 115 10.26 -15.13 -6.82
N PRO A 116 11.19 -14.27 -7.29
CA PRO A 116 10.99 -13.50 -8.51
C PRO A 116 10.93 -14.39 -9.76
N GLY A 117 11.59 -15.55 -9.76
CA GLY A 117 11.57 -16.50 -10.89
C GLY A 117 10.21 -17.15 -11.15
N GLU A 118 9.24 -17.04 -10.23
CA GLU A 118 7.85 -17.46 -10.44
C GLU A 118 7.04 -16.44 -11.27
N TRP A 119 7.60 -15.24 -11.53
CA TRP A 119 6.87 -14.11 -12.08
C TRP A 119 7.65 -13.40 -13.18
N LYS A 120 6.92 -12.82 -14.15
CA LYS A 120 7.53 -11.87 -15.08
C LYS A 120 7.55 -10.48 -14.45
N VAL A 121 8.63 -10.18 -13.73
CA VAL A 121 8.84 -8.87 -13.10
C VAL A 121 9.21 -7.83 -14.18
N VAL A 122 8.45 -6.75 -14.27
CA VAL A 122 8.58 -5.69 -15.30
C VAL A 122 8.56 -4.29 -14.69
N SER A 123 8.85 -3.27 -15.50
CA SER A 123 8.66 -1.88 -15.11
C SER A 123 7.17 -1.56 -14.91
N ILE A 124 6.86 -0.65 -14.00
CA ILE A 124 5.48 -0.21 -13.75
C ILE A 124 4.80 0.33 -15.02
N THR A 125 5.56 0.93 -15.95
CA THR A 125 5.01 1.44 -17.22
C THR A 125 4.50 0.35 -18.17
N GLU A 126 4.83 -0.91 -17.94
CA GLU A 126 4.32 -2.04 -18.72
C GLU A 126 2.98 -2.60 -18.22
N VAL A 127 2.62 -2.31 -16.97
CA VAL A 127 1.37 -2.78 -16.35
C VAL A 127 0.40 -1.63 -16.07
N TYR A 128 0.88 -0.39 -16.15
CA TYR A 128 0.15 0.81 -15.80
C TYR A 128 0.52 1.96 -16.74
N ASP A 129 -0.50 2.63 -17.27
CA ASP A 129 -0.37 3.88 -18.02
C ASP A 129 -1.02 5.02 -17.22
N TYR A 130 -0.22 6.02 -16.85
CA TYR A 130 -0.67 7.17 -16.06
C TYR A 130 -1.81 7.95 -16.71
N LYS A 131 -1.94 7.88 -18.04
CA LYS A 131 -3.03 8.52 -18.78
C LYS A 131 -4.40 7.90 -18.49
N THR A 132 -4.43 6.68 -17.98
CA THR A 132 -5.67 5.99 -17.62
C THR A 132 -6.23 6.49 -16.28
N VAL A 133 -5.41 7.12 -15.44
CA VAL A 133 -5.86 7.69 -14.17
C VAL A 133 -6.58 9.01 -14.41
N THR A 134 -7.91 8.95 -14.35
CA THR A 134 -8.75 10.14 -14.48
C THR A 134 -9.13 10.70 -13.10
N ALA A 135 -9.50 11.99 -13.06
CA ALA A 135 -10.04 12.61 -11.85
C ALA A 135 -11.27 11.84 -11.30
N LYS A 136 -12.11 11.32 -12.20
CA LYS A 136 -13.26 10.49 -11.82
C LYS A 136 -12.83 9.23 -11.07
N GLU A 137 -11.87 8.48 -11.62
CA GLU A 137 -11.38 7.26 -10.96
C GLU A 137 -10.72 7.55 -9.62
N LEU A 138 -9.91 8.61 -9.53
CA LEU A 138 -9.30 9.03 -8.27
C LEU A 138 -10.37 9.34 -7.22
N CYS A 139 -11.39 10.11 -7.59
CA CYS A 139 -12.51 10.45 -6.72
C CYS A 139 -13.32 9.21 -6.30
N GLU A 140 -13.67 8.31 -7.22
CA GLU A 140 -14.44 7.11 -6.92
C GLU A 140 -13.68 6.18 -5.95
N ARG A 141 -12.38 5.97 -6.19
CA ARG A 141 -11.53 5.14 -5.31
C ARG A 141 -11.32 5.81 -3.95
N ALA A 142 -11.09 7.12 -3.91
CA ALA A 142 -10.96 7.85 -2.66
C ALA A 142 -12.26 7.85 -1.87
N GLN A 143 -13.40 8.10 -2.51
CA GLN A 143 -14.72 8.09 -1.89
C GLN A 143 -15.03 6.72 -1.28
N SER A 144 -14.79 5.63 -2.02
CA SER A 144 -14.99 4.28 -1.49
C SER A 144 -14.19 4.06 -0.20
N ARG A 145 -12.90 4.44 -0.17
CA ARG A 145 -12.05 4.35 1.03
C ARG A 145 -12.57 5.22 2.17
N ILE A 146 -12.83 6.49 1.89
CA ILE A 146 -13.27 7.47 2.89
C ILE A 146 -14.60 7.03 3.53
N THR A 147 -15.55 6.57 2.73
CA THR A 147 -16.90 6.25 3.20
C THR A 147 -16.90 5.09 4.21
N LEU A 148 -15.94 4.17 4.10
CA LEU A 148 -15.81 3.02 5.01
C LEU A 148 -15.31 3.39 6.41
N GLY A 149 -14.63 4.53 6.59
CA GLY A 149 -13.93 4.83 7.84
C GLY A 149 -13.71 6.31 8.13
N PHE A 150 -14.50 7.21 7.52
CA PHE A 150 -14.24 8.66 7.57
C PHE A 150 -14.09 9.20 8.99
N LYS A 151 -15.00 8.84 9.90
CA LYS A 151 -14.95 9.31 11.29
C LYS A 151 -13.65 8.90 11.97
N ASP A 152 -13.25 7.64 11.78
CA ASP A 152 -12.04 7.09 12.38
C ASP A 152 -10.81 7.76 11.77
N TYR A 153 -10.68 7.77 10.45
CA TYR A 153 -9.55 8.40 9.76
C TYR A 153 -9.42 9.89 10.09
N PHE A 154 -10.53 10.59 10.17
CA PHE A 154 -10.54 12.00 10.50
C PHE A 154 -10.17 12.22 11.97
N ASN A 155 -10.61 11.35 12.88
CA ASN A 155 -10.19 11.41 14.28
C ASN A 155 -8.70 11.13 14.41
N GLU A 156 -8.19 10.07 13.77
CA GLU A 156 -6.75 9.75 13.76
C GLU A 156 -5.92 10.92 13.26
N ILE A 157 -6.35 11.58 12.19
CA ILE A 157 -5.66 12.76 11.63
C ILE A 157 -5.71 13.96 12.59
N ARG A 158 -6.76 14.10 13.42
CA ARG A 158 -6.85 15.21 14.38
C ARG A 158 -6.08 14.99 15.67
N THR A 159 -6.00 13.73 16.11
CA THR A 159 -5.32 13.37 17.35
C THR A 159 -3.90 12.90 17.11
N GLY A 160 -3.53 12.57 15.87
CA GLY A 160 -2.24 11.93 15.59
C GLY A 160 -2.10 10.54 16.19
N THR A 161 -3.20 9.87 16.55
CA THR A 161 -3.21 8.54 17.20
C THR A 161 -4.26 7.61 16.60
N VAL A 162 -3.98 6.31 16.58
CA VAL A 162 -4.98 5.31 16.16
C VAL A 162 -5.95 5.04 17.30
N THR A 163 -7.25 5.20 17.06
CA THR A 163 -8.28 4.75 17.99
C THR A 163 -8.29 3.21 18.00
N ASN A 164 -7.94 2.60 19.13
CA ASN A 164 -8.03 1.15 19.31
C ASN A 164 -9.50 0.72 19.25
N HIS A 165 -9.93 0.17 18.11
CA HIS A 165 -11.19 -0.55 18.03
C HIS A 165 -10.95 -2.05 18.21
N SER A 166 -11.41 -2.55 19.36
CA SER A 166 -11.78 -3.95 19.53
C SER A 166 -12.80 -4.32 18.45
N SER A 167 -12.42 -5.27 17.59
CA SER A 167 -13.24 -5.93 16.56
C SER A 167 -13.69 -5.07 15.36
N TYR A 168 -13.09 -5.36 14.19
CA TYR A 168 -13.89 -5.58 13.00
C TYR A 168 -14.90 -6.69 13.33
N GLN A 169 -16.08 -6.33 13.83
CA GLN A 169 -17.18 -7.26 13.78
C GLN A 169 -17.42 -7.57 12.30
N ASN A 170 -17.38 -8.87 11.97
CA ASN A 170 -17.70 -9.42 10.68
C ASN A 170 -18.90 -8.70 10.05
N VAL A 171 -18.65 -7.75 9.15
CA VAL A 171 -19.66 -7.34 8.19
C VAL A 171 -19.83 -8.55 7.29
N LYS A 172 -20.78 -9.42 7.63
CA LYS A 172 -21.29 -10.45 6.73
C LYS A 172 -21.56 -9.73 5.40
N ARG A 173 -20.83 -10.10 4.35
CA ARG A 173 -21.28 -9.84 2.99
C ARG A 173 -22.59 -10.61 2.84
N THR A 174 -23.71 -9.94 3.04
CA THR A 174 -25.00 -10.45 2.54
C THR A 174 -24.90 -10.41 1.02
N SER A 175 -24.86 -11.59 0.40
CA SER A 175 -25.04 -11.71 -1.04
C SER A 175 -26.45 -11.21 -1.39
N PRO A 176 -26.66 -10.52 -2.53
CA PRO A 176 -27.99 -10.07 -2.95
C PRO A 176 -28.99 -11.21 -3.22
N ASP A 177 -28.54 -12.46 -3.23
CA ASP A 177 -29.35 -13.61 -3.65
C ASP A 177 -30.20 -14.25 -2.54
N ASP A 178 -30.08 -13.82 -1.28
CA ASP A 178 -30.91 -14.36 -0.17
C ASP A 178 -32.30 -13.69 -0.04
N LYS A 179 -32.78 -13.04 -1.11
CA LYS A 179 -34.17 -12.62 -1.22
C LYS A 179 -34.82 -13.22 -2.46
N LYS A 180 -35.18 -14.50 -2.36
CA LYS A 180 -36.44 -15.04 -2.90
C LYS A 180 -36.71 -16.45 -2.40
#